data_AF-A0A9D9SR01-F1
#
_entry.id   AF-A0A9D9SR01-F1
#
_cell.length_a   1.000
_cell.length_b   1.000
_cell.length_c   1.000
_cell.angle_alpha   90.00
_cell.angle_beta   90.00
_cell.angle_gamma   90.00
#
_symmetry.space_group_name_H-M   'P 1'
#
loop_
_entity.id
_entity.type
_entity.pdbx_description
1 polymer ?
#
loop_
_entity_poly.entity_id
_entity_poly.type
_entity_poly.pdbx_seq_one_letter_code
_entity_poly.pdbx_strand_id
1 'polypeptide(L)'
;MTTSTVSPAFQRLATEGRLLKPTLNGPTHVPGRCGFRGDIALTFDPPAALEGAFAVADGDEPTLSFLAGSLSTMRLLPALAEALGGSVKAGGKYFVYVSDLERASRYQIELAGVSYYVLPIDDTSVYNELIDYLYLDKTRMKKMDTAEKVDAIADGAIKYSQKYETISYEEVIRRL
;
A
#
# COMPACT_ATOMS: atom_id res chain seq x y z
N MET A 1 0.02 -31.58 -2.24
CA MET A 1 1.24 -30.81 -1.93
C MET A 1 0.84 -29.35 -1.87
N THR A 2 0.76 -28.76 -0.69
CA THR A 2 0.50 -27.32 -0.52
C THR A 2 1.85 -26.64 -0.44
N THR A 3 2.40 -26.26 -1.59
CA THR A 3 3.55 -25.35 -1.63
C THR A 3 3.05 -23.98 -1.19
N SER A 4 3.38 -23.60 0.04
CA SER A 4 3.31 -22.23 0.51
C SER A 4 4.30 -21.40 -0.29
N THR A 5 3.91 -21.00 -1.50
CA THR A 5 4.72 -20.15 -2.34
C THR A 5 4.54 -18.72 -1.82
N VAL A 6 5.52 -18.25 -1.04
CA VAL A 6 5.67 -16.80 -0.80
C VAL A 6 5.86 -16.17 -2.18
N SER A 7 4.97 -15.24 -2.57
CA SER A 7 5.08 -14.58 -3.88
C SER A 7 6.49 -13.98 -4.05
N PRO A 8 7.10 -14.08 -5.24
CA PRO A 8 8.42 -13.52 -5.49
C PRO A 8 8.51 -12.02 -5.17
N ALA A 9 7.39 -11.28 -5.31
CA ALA A 9 7.30 -9.87 -4.95
C ALA A 9 7.64 -9.63 -3.46
N PHE A 10 7.08 -10.44 -2.56
CA PHE A 10 7.35 -10.35 -1.13
C PHE A 10 8.69 -10.96 -0.73
N GLN A 11 9.19 -11.94 -1.49
CA GLN A 11 10.46 -12.58 -1.20
C GLN A 11 11.63 -11.58 -1.22
N ARG A 12 11.67 -10.65 -2.19
CA ARG A 12 12.70 -9.59 -2.23
C ARG A 12 12.62 -8.70 -0.99
N LEU A 13 11.45 -8.16 -0.70
CA LEU A 13 11.24 -7.28 0.46
C LEU A 13 11.57 -7.97 1.78
N ALA A 14 11.26 -9.27 1.90
CA ALA A 14 11.63 -10.08 3.06
C ALA A 14 13.16 -10.26 3.18
N THR A 15 13.83 -10.56 2.07
CA THR A 15 15.30 -10.75 2.02
C THR A 15 16.05 -9.47 2.38
N GLU A 16 15.51 -8.32 1.96
CA GLU A 16 16.04 -7.00 2.30
C GLU A 16 15.69 -6.56 3.74
N GLY A 17 14.97 -7.37 4.53
CA GLY A 17 14.59 -7.04 5.90
C GLY A 17 13.53 -5.93 6.00
N ARG A 18 12.78 -5.67 4.92
CA ARG A 18 11.81 -4.57 4.84
C ARG A 18 10.43 -4.92 5.38
N LEU A 19 10.06 -6.20 5.45
CA LEU A 19 8.76 -6.61 5.97
C LEU A 19 8.78 -6.65 7.50
N LEU A 20 8.14 -5.67 8.14
CA LEU A 20 8.16 -5.49 9.59
C LEU A 20 6.80 -5.80 10.20
N LYS A 21 6.81 -6.32 11.43
CA LYS A 21 5.61 -6.56 12.27
C LYS A 21 4.44 -7.23 11.51
N PRO A 22 4.67 -8.33 10.76
CA PRO A 22 3.60 -8.93 9.96
C PRO A 22 2.48 -9.49 10.84
N THR A 23 1.27 -9.06 10.56
CA THR A 23 0.02 -9.71 10.99
C THR A 23 -0.52 -10.64 9.91
N LEU A 24 -0.07 -10.48 8.66
CA LEU A 24 -0.22 -11.39 7.55
C LEU A 24 1.04 -11.31 6.67
N ASN A 25 1.55 -12.44 6.21
CA ASN A 25 2.58 -12.55 5.18
C ASN A 25 2.49 -13.95 4.55
N GLY A 26 1.73 -14.09 3.48
CA GLY A 26 1.49 -15.39 2.85
C GLY A 26 0.19 -15.45 2.05
N PRO A 27 -0.31 -16.66 1.74
CA PRO A 27 -1.53 -16.84 0.95
C PRO A 27 -2.75 -16.16 1.58
N THR A 28 -3.65 -15.66 0.74
CA THR A 28 -4.98 -15.18 1.15
C THR A 28 -6.07 -16.20 0.80
N HIS A 29 -7.35 -15.81 0.86
CA HIS A 29 -8.46 -16.70 0.51
C HIS A 29 -8.72 -16.75 -1.00
N VAL A 30 -8.23 -15.76 -1.75
CA VAL A 30 -8.21 -15.79 -3.21
C VAL A 30 -7.09 -16.73 -3.68
N PRO A 31 -7.40 -17.81 -4.43
CA PRO A 31 -6.39 -18.75 -4.91
C PRO A 31 -5.30 -18.06 -5.73
N GLY A 32 -4.04 -18.36 -5.40
CA GLY A 32 -2.86 -17.78 -6.07
C GLY A 32 -2.50 -16.38 -5.60
N ARG A 33 -3.28 -15.76 -4.71
CA ARG A 33 -2.94 -14.45 -4.16
C ARG A 33 -2.14 -14.58 -2.87
N CYS A 34 -1.10 -13.77 -2.75
CA CYS A 34 -0.39 -13.54 -1.50
C CYS A 34 -0.69 -12.13 -0.98
N GLY A 35 -0.82 -12.01 0.34
CA GLY A 35 -1.05 -10.76 1.04
C GLY A 35 0.02 -10.49 2.09
N PHE A 36 0.25 -9.21 2.34
CA PHE A 36 1.02 -8.72 3.46
C PHE A 36 0.22 -7.67 4.23
N ARG A 37 0.31 -7.73 5.56
CA ARG A 37 -0.19 -6.69 6.46
C ARG A 37 0.78 -6.47 7.61
N GLY A 38 1.32 -5.26 7.74
CA GLY A 38 2.38 -4.93 8.72
C GLY A 38 2.94 -3.54 8.43
N ASP A 39 4.22 -3.31 8.70
CA ASP A 39 4.93 -2.10 8.24
C ASP A 39 5.97 -2.48 7.17
N ILE A 40 6.32 -1.54 6.28
CA ILE A 40 7.38 -1.75 5.27
C ILE A 40 8.51 -0.74 5.51
N ALA A 41 9.72 -1.22 5.81
CA ALA A 41 10.88 -0.36 6.00
C ALA A 41 11.29 0.34 4.70
N LEU A 42 11.43 1.67 4.76
CA LEU A 42 11.88 2.52 3.66
C LEU A 42 13.39 2.74 3.75
N THR A 43 13.84 3.20 4.92
CA THR A 43 15.24 3.43 5.27
C THR A 43 15.55 2.77 6.61
N PHE A 44 16.81 2.38 6.81
CA PHE A 44 17.26 1.73 8.05
C PHE A 44 18.05 2.67 8.97
N ASP A 45 18.66 3.73 8.42
CA ASP A 45 19.41 4.73 9.16
C ASP A 45 19.28 6.12 8.48
N PRO A 46 18.52 7.07 9.06
CA PRO A 46 17.59 6.86 10.17
C PRO A 46 16.43 5.93 9.75
N PRO A 47 15.80 5.21 10.70
CA PRO A 47 14.70 4.32 10.39
C PRO A 47 13.45 5.10 9.95
N ALA A 48 12.86 4.70 8.82
CA ALA A 48 11.56 5.17 8.36
C ALA A 48 10.78 4.00 7.75
N ALA A 49 9.44 4.05 7.85
CA ALA A 49 8.57 2.98 7.38
C ALA A 49 7.30 3.54 6.72
N LEU A 50 6.73 2.75 5.82
CA LEU A 50 5.32 2.81 5.46
C LEU A 50 4.54 2.01 6.51
N GLU A 51 3.77 2.71 7.33
CA GLU A 51 3.08 2.12 8.48
C GLU A 51 1.70 1.58 8.11
N GLY A 52 1.26 0.54 8.82
CA GLY A 52 -0.09 -0.02 8.66
C GLY A 52 -0.38 -0.51 7.23
N ALA A 53 0.65 -0.99 6.55
CA ALA A 53 0.64 -1.35 5.17
C ALA A 53 -0.27 -2.56 4.89
N PHE A 54 -0.95 -2.50 3.74
CA PHE A 54 -1.65 -3.61 3.10
C PHE A 54 -1.06 -3.78 1.71
N ALA A 55 -0.61 -4.98 1.35
CA ALA A 55 -0.06 -5.22 0.02
C ALA A 55 -0.53 -6.57 -0.52
N VAL A 56 -0.65 -6.66 -1.83
CA VAL A 56 -1.03 -7.88 -2.54
C VAL A 56 -0.13 -8.09 -3.75
N ALA A 57 0.22 -9.36 -3.97
CA ALA A 57 0.76 -9.86 -5.23
C ALA A 57 -0.13 -11.02 -5.71
N ASP A 58 -0.46 -11.00 -7.00
CA ASP A 58 -1.31 -12.02 -7.62
C ASP A 58 -0.45 -13.03 -8.40
N GLY A 59 -0.71 -14.31 -8.17
CA GLY A 59 0.00 -15.42 -8.82
C GLY A 59 1.48 -15.46 -8.48
N ASP A 60 2.27 -15.89 -9.47
CA ASP A 60 3.73 -15.96 -9.38
C ASP A 60 4.40 -14.66 -9.86
N GLU A 61 3.67 -13.55 -9.96
CA GLU A 61 4.23 -12.28 -10.41
C GLU A 61 5.26 -11.73 -9.40
N PRO A 62 6.41 -11.19 -9.86
CA PRO A 62 7.42 -10.57 -9.00
C PRO A 62 7.05 -9.15 -8.55
N THR A 63 5.82 -8.72 -8.83
CA THR A 63 5.35 -7.36 -8.62
C THR A 63 4.10 -7.32 -7.76
N LEU A 64 3.99 -6.30 -6.92
CA LEU A 64 2.80 -5.97 -6.15
C LEU A 64 1.74 -5.37 -7.09
N SER A 65 0.53 -5.90 -7.07
CA SER A 65 -0.63 -5.36 -7.79
C SER A 65 -1.38 -4.30 -6.97
N PHE A 66 -1.22 -4.32 -5.65
CA PHE A 66 -1.81 -3.36 -4.73
C PHE A 66 -0.87 -3.08 -3.55
N LEU A 67 -0.85 -1.81 -3.10
CA LEU A 67 -0.24 -1.38 -1.86
C LEU A 67 -1.05 -0.22 -1.28
N ALA A 68 -1.23 -0.21 0.03
CA ALA A 68 -1.65 0.94 0.79
C ALA A 68 -0.85 1.06 2.09
N GLY A 69 -0.68 2.27 2.61
CA GLY A 69 -0.04 2.50 3.91
C GLY A 69 0.09 3.99 4.22
N SER A 70 0.60 4.33 5.41
CA SER A 70 0.79 5.72 5.83
C SER A 70 2.25 6.12 5.96
N LEU A 71 2.57 7.34 5.54
CA LEU A 71 3.83 8.04 5.76
C LEU A 71 3.60 9.19 6.75
N SER A 72 4.56 9.38 7.66
CA SER A 72 4.53 10.51 8.59
C SER A 72 4.75 11.86 7.90
N THR A 73 5.42 11.86 6.74
CA THR A 73 5.64 13.05 5.94
C THR A 73 5.68 12.72 4.45
N MET A 74 5.17 13.64 3.63
CA MET A 74 5.22 13.58 2.18
C MET A 74 6.67 13.43 1.67
N ARG A 75 7.65 13.91 2.43
CA ARG A 75 9.08 13.82 2.11
C ARG A 75 9.59 12.39 1.97
N LEU A 76 8.88 11.41 2.53
CA LEU A 76 9.25 9.99 2.45
C LEU A 76 8.73 9.29 1.17
N LEU A 77 7.92 9.95 0.33
CA LEU A 77 7.41 9.31 -0.90
C LEU A 77 8.52 8.80 -1.84
N PRO A 78 9.64 9.54 -2.08
CA PRO A 78 10.76 9.02 -2.86
C PRO A 78 11.41 7.77 -2.23
N ALA A 79 11.58 7.75 -0.91
CA ALA A 79 12.11 6.59 -0.21
C ALA A 79 11.18 5.36 -0.33
N LEU A 80 9.85 5.59 -0.38
CA LEU A 80 8.89 4.53 -0.72
C LEU A 80 9.10 4.01 -2.14
N ALA A 81 9.18 4.89 -3.13
CA ALA A 81 9.40 4.50 -4.52
C ALA A 81 10.71 3.70 -4.70
N GLU A 82 11.79 4.13 -4.04
CA GLU A 82 13.08 3.43 -4.04
C GLU A 82 12.99 2.06 -3.35
N ALA A 83 12.35 1.97 -2.18
CA ALA A 83 12.18 0.70 -1.46
C ALA A 83 11.37 -0.31 -2.28
N LEU A 84 10.30 0.14 -2.95
CA LEU A 84 9.48 -0.69 -3.82
C LEU A 84 10.18 -1.07 -5.12
N GLY A 85 11.06 -0.20 -5.66
CA GLY A 85 11.89 -0.46 -6.82
C GLY A 85 11.11 -1.11 -7.97
N GLY A 86 11.66 -2.20 -8.54
CA GLY A 86 11.01 -2.96 -9.61
C GLY A 86 9.89 -3.91 -9.16
N SER A 87 9.48 -3.91 -7.89
CA SER A 87 8.44 -4.82 -7.35
C SER A 87 7.03 -4.23 -7.46
N VAL A 88 6.78 -3.38 -8.45
CA VAL A 88 5.50 -2.70 -8.67
C VAL A 88 4.97 -3.01 -10.06
N LYS A 89 3.70 -3.41 -10.13
CA LYS A 89 3.02 -3.75 -11.37
C LYS A 89 2.54 -2.47 -12.05
N ALA A 90 2.83 -2.34 -13.34
CA ALA A 90 2.23 -1.27 -14.15
C ALA A 90 0.70 -1.36 -14.08
N GLY A 91 0.03 -0.23 -13.79
CA GLY A 91 -1.43 -0.18 -13.63
C GLY A 91 -1.95 -0.76 -12.31
N GLY A 92 -1.06 -1.11 -11.37
CA GLY A 92 -1.44 -1.44 -10.00
C GLY A 92 -2.08 -0.26 -9.25
N LYS A 93 -2.54 -0.52 -8.02
CA LYS A 93 -3.23 0.47 -7.19
C LYS A 93 -2.42 0.76 -5.92
N TYR A 94 -1.89 1.97 -5.84
CA TYR A 94 -0.98 2.39 -4.78
C TYR A 94 -1.56 3.59 -4.03
N PHE A 95 -1.97 3.39 -2.77
CA PHE A 95 -2.55 4.42 -1.91
C PHE A 95 -1.56 4.79 -0.80
N VAL A 96 -1.14 6.05 -0.77
CA VAL A 96 -0.20 6.55 0.23
C VAL A 96 -0.91 7.62 1.03
N TYR A 97 -1.24 7.27 2.26
CA TYR A 97 -1.77 8.19 3.24
C TYR A 97 -0.64 8.98 3.88
N VAL A 98 -0.80 10.27 4.11
CA VAL A 98 0.28 11.14 4.58
C VAL A 98 -0.22 12.09 5.66
N SER A 99 0.45 12.10 6.81
CA SER A 99 0.00 12.85 8.00
C SER A 99 0.24 14.35 7.93
N ASP A 100 1.24 14.82 7.18
CA ASP A 100 1.56 16.26 7.07
C ASP A 100 0.84 16.97 5.92
N LEU A 101 -0.08 16.29 5.22
CA LEU A 101 -0.90 16.91 4.19
C LEU A 101 -2.12 17.62 4.78
N GLU A 102 -2.49 18.75 4.17
CA GLU A 102 -3.76 19.40 4.48
C GLU A 102 -4.94 18.45 4.22
N ARG A 103 -5.96 18.49 5.09
CA ARG A 103 -7.11 17.55 5.07
C ARG A 103 -7.87 17.50 3.74
N ALA A 104 -7.84 18.56 2.94
CA ALA A 104 -8.51 18.61 1.63
C ALA A 104 -7.65 18.09 0.47
N SER A 105 -6.33 17.96 0.68
CA SER A 105 -5.36 17.58 -0.34
C SER A 105 -5.62 16.17 -0.84
N ARG A 106 -5.80 15.99 -2.15
CA ARG A 106 -5.94 14.68 -2.78
C ARG A 106 -5.24 14.76 -4.12
N TYR A 107 -4.23 13.91 -4.32
CA TYR A 107 -3.34 14.02 -5.46
C TYR A 107 -3.16 12.69 -6.17
N GLN A 108 -2.91 12.77 -7.47
CA GLN A 108 -2.31 11.71 -8.26
C GLN A 108 -0.87 12.12 -8.56
N ILE A 109 0.11 11.34 -8.10
CA ILE A 109 1.53 11.63 -8.31
C ILE A 109 2.17 10.47 -9.06
N GLU A 110 2.79 10.78 -10.20
CA GLU A 110 3.62 9.84 -10.94
C GLU A 110 5.07 9.94 -10.45
N LEU A 111 5.62 8.87 -9.90
CA LEU A 111 7.00 8.81 -9.44
C LEU A 111 7.60 7.43 -9.74
N ALA A 112 8.81 7.39 -10.31
CA ALA A 112 9.48 6.15 -10.73
C ALA A 112 8.62 5.24 -11.64
N GLY A 113 7.73 5.81 -12.45
CA GLY A 113 6.83 5.06 -13.33
C GLY A 113 5.61 4.44 -12.62
N VAL A 114 5.36 4.83 -11.37
CA VAL A 114 4.22 4.39 -10.55
C VAL A 114 3.29 5.58 -10.28
N SER A 115 1.99 5.33 -10.44
CA SER A 115 0.93 6.28 -10.09
C SER A 115 0.46 6.05 -8.65
N TYR A 116 0.69 7.03 -7.78
CA TYR A 116 0.26 7.00 -6.39
C TYR A 116 -0.99 7.87 -6.18
N TYR A 117 -1.99 7.31 -5.52
CA TYR A 117 -3.04 8.07 -4.84
C TYR A 117 -2.47 8.58 -3.53
N VAL A 118 -2.18 9.88 -3.47
CA VAL A 118 -1.64 10.52 -2.27
C VAL A 118 -2.76 11.25 -1.55
N LEU A 119 -3.03 10.81 -0.32
CA LEU A 119 -4.20 11.19 0.47
C LEU A 119 -3.77 11.66 1.86
N PRO A 120 -4.53 12.55 2.52
CA PRO A 120 -4.23 12.96 3.87
C PRO A 120 -4.72 11.88 4.85
N ILE A 121 -4.09 11.78 6.01
CA ILE A 121 -4.58 10.95 7.12
C ILE A 121 -4.44 11.69 8.45
N ASP A 122 -5.48 11.56 9.27
CA ASP A 122 -5.63 12.13 10.61
C ASP A 122 -5.40 11.02 11.67
N ASP A 123 -5.89 11.21 12.89
CA ASP A 123 -5.97 10.27 14.01
C ASP A 123 -6.89 9.06 13.72
N THR A 124 -6.65 8.38 12.60
CA THR A 124 -7.32 7.15 12.19
C THR A 124 -6.31 6.18 11.57
N SER A 125 -6.78 4.97 11.24
CA SER A 125 -5.93 3.95 10.62
C SER A 125 -6.13 3.90 9.12
N VAL A 126 -5.07 3.52 8.40
CA VAL A 126 -5.10 3.19 6.96
C VAL A 126 -6.26 2.23 6.63
N TYR A 127 -6.54 1.27 7.52
CA TYR A 127 -7.66 0.34 7.35
C TYR A 127 -9.04 1.02 7.30
N ASN A 128 -9.27 1.99 8.19
CA ASN A 128 -10.55 2.72 8.21
C ASN A 128 -10.67 3.60 6.97
N GLU A 129 -9.59 4.31 6.62
CA GLU A 129 -9.55 5.15 5.42
C GLU A 129 -9.85 4.32 4.16
N LEU A 130 -9.20 3.16 4.01
CA LEU A 130 -9.46 2.27 2.87
C LEU A 130 -10.92 1.79 2.82
N ILE A 131 -11.54 1.48 3.95
CA ILE A 131 -12.97 1.11 3.97
C ILE A 131 -13.82 2.24 3.42
N ASP A 132 -13.60 3.46 3.90
CA ASP A 132 -14.42 4.61 3.55
C ASP A 132 -14.17 5.04 2.08
N TYR A 133 -12.91 5.12 1.65
CA TYR A 133 -12.53 5.51 0.28
C TYR A 133 -12.94 4.47 -0.77
N LEU A 134 -12.85 3.18 -0.45
CA LEU A 134 -13.23 2.10 -1.36
C LEU A 134 -14.72 1.73 -1.26
N TYR A 135 -15.50 2.47 -0.46
CA TYR A 135 -16.93 2.25 -0.22
C TYR A 135 -17.25 0.80 0.23
N LEU A 136 -16.39 0.23 1.09
CA LEU A 136 -16.57 -1.13 1.60
C LEU A 136 -17.60 -1.16 2.73
N ASP A 137 -18.33 -2.27 2.84
CA ASP A 137 -19.28 -2.46 3.93
C ASP A 137 -18.56 -2.71 5.25
N LYS A 138 -18.52 -1.68 6.10
CA LYS A 138 -17.88 -1.71 7.43
C LYS A 138 -18.40 -2.85 8.32
N THR A 139 -19.67 -3.24 8.20
CA THR A 139 -20.24 -4.33 9.02
C THR A 139 -19.75 -5.69 8.57
N ARG A 140 -19.58 -5.90 7.26
CA ARG A 140 -18.97 -7.11 6.70
C ARG A 140 -17.49 -7.19 7.02
N MET A 141 -16.77 -6.08 6.85
CA MET A 141 -15.34 -5.99 7.13
C MET A 141 -14.99 -6.38 8.58
N LYS A 142 -15.86 -6.07 9.55
CA LYS A 142 -15.66 -6.48 10.96
C LYS A 142 -15.72 -8.00 11.20
N LYS A 143 -16.44 -8.74 10.37
CA LYS A 143 -16.62 -10.20 10.50
C LYS A 143 -15.51 -11.01 9.82
N MET A 144 -14.70 -10.35 9.00
CA MET A 144 -13.62 -10.96 8.22
C MET A 144 -12.36 -11.18 9.05
N ASP A 145 -11.63 -12.25 8.76
CA ASP A 145 -10.26 -12.41 9.25
C ASP A 145 -9.27 -11.47 8.53
N THR A 146 -7.97 -11.58 8.83
CA THR A 146 -6.96 -10.69 8.25
C THR A 146 -6.77 -10.91 6.74
N ALA A 147 -6.80 -12.17 6.28
CA ALA A 147 -6.62 -12.50 4.87
C ALA A 147 -7.82 -12.03 4.05
N GLU A 148 -9.04 -12.27 4.53
CA GLU A 148 -10.28 -11.81 3.91
C GLU A 148 -10.34 -10.28 3.81
N LYS A 149 -9.85 -9.56 4.82
CA LYS A 149 -9.78 -8.09 4.78
C LYS A 149 -8.84 -7.60 3.69
N VAL A 150 -7.68 -8.24 3.54
CA VAL A 150 -6.70 -7.89 2.50
C VAL A 150 -7.29 -8.15 1.12
N ASP A 151 -8.00 -9.27 0.94
CA ASP A 151 -8.71 -9.59 -0.30
C ASP A 151 -9.78 -8.56 -0.63
N ALA A 152 -10.67 -8.25 0.31
CA ALA A 152 -11.76 -7.29 0.11
C ALA A 152 -11.25 -5.88 -0.22
N ILE A 153 -10.16 -5.45 0.42
CA ILE A 153 -9.52 -4.17 0.14
C ILE A 153 -8.89 -4.16 -1.25
N ALA A 154 -8.11 -5.18 -1.61
CA ALA A 154 -7.46 -5.24 -2.93
C ALA A 154 -8.50 -5.30 -4.07
N ASP A 155 -9.58 -6.06 -3.89
CA ASP A 155 -10.67 -6.18 -4.86
C ASP A 155 -11.55 -4.91 -4.94
N GLY A 156 -11.61 -4.13 -3.86
CA GLY A 156 -12.21 -2.79 -3.87
C GLY A 156 -11.32 -1.79 -4.61
N ALA A 157 -10.02 -1.81 -4.31
CA ALA A 157 -9.01 -0.93 -4.89
C ALA A 157 -8.90 -1.06 -6.41
N ILE A 158 -8.96 -2.27 -6.95
CA ILE A 158 -8.87 -2.47 -8.41
C ILE A 158 -10.02 -1.81 -9.17
N LYS A 159 -11.19 -1.67 -8.53
CA LYS A 159 -12.38 -0.99 -9.08
C LYS A 159 -12.34 0.52 -8.87
N TYR A 160 -11.44 1.01 -8.03
CA TYR A 160 -11.35 2.42 -7.71
C TYR A 160 -10.77 3.22 -8.87
N SER A 161 -11.54 4.18 -9.38
CA SER A 161 -11.18 4.97 -10.57
C SER A 161 -11.42 6.47 -10.40
N GLN A 162 -11.53 6.94 -9.15
CA GLN A 162 -11.65 8.37 -8.89
C GLN A 162 -10.39 9.09 -9.41
N LYS A 163 -10.58 10.28 -9.97
CA LYS A 163 -9.50 11.12 -10.48
C LYS A 163 -9.26 12.27 -9.51
N TYR A 164 -7.99 12.54 -9.24
CA TYR A 164 -7.54 13.68 -8.43
C TYR A 164 -6.64 14.60 -9.26
N GLU A 165 -6.28 15.75 -8.66
CA GLU A 165 -5.31 16.65 -9.27
C GLU A 165 -4.01 15.89 -9.54
N THR A 166 -3.59 15.84 -10.80
CA THR A 166 -2.29 15.28 -11.17
C THR A 166 -1.23 16.35 -10.98
N ILE A 167 -0.25 16.06 -10.14
CA ILE A 167 0.73 17.04 -9.68
C ILE A 167 2.09 16.37 -9.48
N SER A 168 3.17 17.13 -9.66
CA SER A 168 4.51 16.61 -9.39
C SER A 168 4.79 16.54 -7.90
N TYR A 169 5.67 15.61 -7.51
CA TYR A 169 6.16 15.50 -6.14
C TYR A 169 6.71 16.85 -5.62
N GLU A 170 7.54 17.51 -6.41
CA GLU A 170 8.20 18.77 -6.05
C GLU A 170 7.18 19.88 -5.79
N GLU A 171 6.10 19.93 -6.57
CA GLU A 171 5.03 20.90 -6.37
C GLU A 171 4.26 20.65 -5.08
N VAL A 172 3.99 19.38 -4.71
CA VAL A 172 3.38 19.08 -3.40
C VAL A 172 4.32 19.51 -2.27
N ILE A 173 5.62 19.25 -2.38
CA ILE A 173 6.61 19.71 -1.38
C ILE A 173 6.64 21.24 -1.26
N ARG A 174 6.36 21.99 -2.33
CA ARG A 174 6.24 23.47 -2.27
C ARG A 174 4.97 23.96 -1.58
N ARG A 175 3.92 23.14 -1.52
CA ARG A 175 2.61 23.48 -0.94
C ARG A 175 2.48 23.08 0.53
N LEU A 176 3.35 22.21 1.04
CA LEU A 176 3.49 21.86 2.46
C LEU A 176 3.99 23.06 3.28
#